data_AF-A0A0C2R4V3-F1
#
_entry.id   AF-A0A0C2R4V3-F1
#
_cell.length_a   1.000
_cell.length_b   1.000
_cell.length_c   1.000
_cell.angle_alpha   90.00
_cell.angle_beta   90.00
_cell.angle_gamma   90.00
#
_symmetry.space_group_name_H-M   'P 1'
#
loop_
_entity.id
_entity.type
_entity.pdbx_description
1 polymer ?
#
loop_
_entity_poly.entity_id
_entity_poly.type
_entity_poly.pdbx_seq_one_letter_code
_entity_poly.pdbx_strand_id
1 'polypeptide(L)' 'MLTFKYYSLTEMERFEKERVVLSSAANLTEEKVMAMDDRELISLYEECLNETATV' A
#
# COMPACT_ATOMS: atom_id res chain seq x y z
N MET A 1 15.52 -18.41 -13.96
CA MET A 1 14.25 -17.79 -14.39
C MET A 1 13.82 -16.86 -13.28
N LEU A 2 14.11 -15.56 -13.41
CA LEU A 2 13.69 -14.55 -12.44
C LEU A 2 12.20 -14.29 -12.69
N THR A 3 11.33 -14.86 -11.86
CA THR A 3 9.92 -14.49 -11.83
C THR A 3 9.82 -13.08 -11.26
N PHE A 4 9.93 -12.07 -12.14
CA PHE A 4 9.44 -10.74 -11.84
C PHE A 4 7.95 -10.90 -11.56
N LYS A 5 7.58 -11.02 -10.28
CA LYS A 5 6.19 -10.90 -9.85
C LYS A 5 5.79 -9.46 -10.17
N TYR A 6 5.14 -9.28 -11.30
CA TYR A 6 4.37 -8.08 -11.55
C TYR A 6 3.23 -8.10 -10.53
N TYR A 7 3.37 -7.26 -9.50
CA TYR A 7 2.28 -6.94 -8.61
C TYR A 7 1.40 -5.94 -9.37
N SER A 8 0.57 -6.43 -10.27
CA SER A 8 -0.55 -5.63 -10.79
C SER A 8 -1.69 -5.84 -9.81
N LEU A 9 -1.98 -4.84 -8.99
CA LEU A 9 -3.18 -4.85 -8.19
C LEU A 9 -4.38 -4.62 -9.11
N THR A 10 -5.47 -5.32 -8.84
CA THR A 10 -6.75 -4.92 -9.42
C THR A 10 -7.18 -3.58 -8.81
N GLU A 11 -8.01 -2.82 -9.53
CA GLU A 11 -8.50 -1.51 -9.08
C GLU A 11 -9.14 -1.57 -7.68
N MET A 12 -9.86 -2.66 -7.40
CA MET A 12 -10.49 -2.90 -6.09
C MET A 12 -9.46 -3.17 -4.99
N GLU A 13 -8.45 -4.01 -5.25
CA GLU A 13 -7.38 -4.27 -4.27
C GLU A 13 -6.54 -3.03 -4.00
N ARG A 14 -6.28 -2.23 -5.03
CA ARG A 14 -5.58 -0.96 -4.90
C ARG A 14 -6.36 -0.02 -4.00
N PHE A 15 -7.66 0.18 -4.28
CA PHE A 15 -8.52 1.05 -3.48
C PHE A 15 -8.57 0.64 -2.00
N GLU A 16 -8.67 -0.66 -1.70
CA GLU A 16 -8.64 -1.15 -0.33
C GLU A 16 -7.32 -0.84 0.37
N LYS A 17 -6.19 -1.07 -0.31
CA LYS A 17 -4.86 -0.79 0.25
C LYS A 17 -4.62 0.70 0.46
N GLU A 18 -5.01 1.54 -0.49
CA GLU A 18 -4.91 3.00 -0.40
C GLU A 18 -5.67 3.51 0.82
N ARG A 19 -6.89 3.00 1.07
CA ARG A 19 -7.67 3.36 2.26
C ARG A 19 -6.99 2.98 3.56
N VAL A 20 -6.41 1.78 3.66
CA VAL A 20 -5.70 1.34 4.86
C VAL A 20 -4.47 2.20 5.10
N VAL A 21 -3.66 2.43 4.07
CA VAL A 21 -2.46 3.29 4.15
C VAL A 21 -2.85 4.71 4.56
N LEU A 22 -3.88 5.31 3.97
CA LEU A 22 -4.35 6.65 4.36
C LEU A 22 -4.90 6.71 5.79
N SER A 23 -5.52 5.62 6.27
CA SER A 23 -6.04 5.57 7.64
C SER A 23 -4.94 5.38 8.69
N SER A 24 -3.84 4.72 8.33
CA SER A 24 -2.76 4.35 9.25
C SER A 24 -1.58 5.32 9.19
N ALA A 25 -1.27 5.88 8.03
CA ALA A 25 -0.16 6.78 7.82
C ALA A 25 -0.60 8.25 7.99
N ALA A 26 -0.41 8.79 9.19
CA ALA A 26 -0.77 10.18 9.53
C ALA A 26 -0.03 11.26 8.70
N ASN A 27 1.07 10.88 8.04
CA ASN A 27 1.93 11.79 7.27
C ASN A 27 1.75 11.69 5.74
N LEU A 28 0.83 10.86 5.24
CA LEU A 28 0.57 10.72 3.82
C LEU A 28 -0.74 11.41 3.42
N THR A 29 -0.72 12.12 2.29
CA THR A 29 -1.91 12.70 1.68
C THR A 29 -2.48 11.74 0.63
N GLU A 30 -3.79 11.83 0.39
CA GLU A 30 -4.49 11.04 -0.62
C GLU A 30 -3.85 11.15 -2.01
N GLU A 31 -3.49 12.37 -2.42
CA GLU A 31 -2.83 12.63 -3.69
C GLU A 31 -1.48 11.89 -3.82
N LYS A 32 -0.72 11.82 -2.71
CA LYS A 32 0.56 11.12 -2.70
C LYS A 32 0.39 9.61 -2.77
N VAL A 33 -0.64 9.07 -2.13
CA VAL A 33 -0.97 7.63 -2.15
C VAL A 33 -1.49 7.20 -3.52
N MET A 34 -2.36 8.00 -4.15
CA MET A 34 -2.87 7.71 -5.50
C MET A 34 -1.79 7.83 -6.59
N ALA A 35 -0.74 8.64 -6.36
CA ALA A 35 0.39 8.76 -7.25
C ALA A 35 1.42 7.62 -7.13
N MET A 36 1.31 6.76 -6.11
CA MET A 36 2.23 5.64 -5.91
C MET A 36 2.00 4.53 -6.92
N ASP A 37 3.07 3.79 -7.19
CA ASP A 37 2.96 2.53 -7.91
C ASP A 37 2.43 1.41 -6.98
N ASP A 38 1.94 0.32 -7.59
CA ASP A 38 1.35 -0.79 -6.84
C ASP A 38 2.35 -1.44 -5.88
N ARG A 39 3.65 -1.37 -6.18
CA ARG A 39 4.71 -1.98 -5.35
C ARG A 39 4.97 -1.14 -4.11
N GLU A 40 5.07 0.17 -4.26
CA GLU A 40 5.19 1.14 -3.17
C GLU A 40 3.99 1.08 -2.26
N LEU A 41 2.78 1.03 -2.84
CA LEU A 41 1.54 0.91 -2.08
C LEU A 41 1.49 -0.38 -1.24
N ILE A 42 1.93 -1.52 -1.80
CA ILE A 42 2.01 -2.78 -1.07
C ILE A 42 3.03 -2.70 0.06
N SER A 43 4.21 -2.12 -0.19
CA SER A 43 5.25 -1.98 0.85
C SER A 43 4.74 -1.16 2.03
N LEU A 44 4.11 -0.02 1.77
CA LEU A 44 3.51 0.82 2.81
C LEU A 44 2.36 0.12 3.53
N TYR A 45 1.52 -0.60 2.79
CA TYR A 45 0.45 -1.39 3.37
C TYR A 45 0.98 -2.46 4.35
N GLU A 46 2.04 -3.17 3.97
CA GLU A 46 2.71 -4.15 4.83
C GLU A 46 3.36 -3.49 6.05
N GLU A 47 3.95 -2.31 5.91
CA GLU A 47 4.47 -1.51 7.03
C GLU A 47 3.36 -1.12 8.00
N CYS A 48 2.22 -0.61 7.50
CA CYS A 48 1.06 -0.26 8.32
C CYS A 48 0.50 -1.47 9.09
N LEU A 49 0.48 -2.64 8.47
CA LEU A 49 0.04 -3.88 9.13
C LEU A 49 1.03 -4.35 10.23
N ASN A 50 2.33 -4.12 10.04
CA ASN A 50 3.34 -4.50 11.03
C ASN A 50 3.38 -3.54 12.23
N GLU A 51 3.14 -2.24 12.02
CA GLU A 51 3.03 -1.26 13.12
C GLU A 51 1.82 -1.54 14.02
N THR A 52 0.72 -2.08 13.47
CA THR A 52 -0.45 -2.48 14.26
C THR A 52 -0.26 -3.79 15.05
N ALA A 53 0.74 -4.60 14.72
CA ALA A 53 1.05 -5.85 15.41
C ALA A 53 1.99 -5.69 16.63
N THR A 54 2.52 -4.48 16.86
CA THR A 54 3.45 -4.18 17.98
C THR A 54 2.79 -3.40 19.12
N VAL A 55 1.54 -3.72 19.44
CA VAL A 55 0.83 -3.26 20.65
C VAL A 55 0.24 -4.44 21.41
#